data_AF-A0A661PDH2-F1
#
_entry.id   AF-A0A661PDH2-F1
#
_cell.length_a   1.000
_cell.length_b   1.000
_cell.length_c   1.000
_cell.angle_alpha   90.00
_cell.angle_beta   90.00
_cell.angle_gamma   90.00
#
_symmetry.space_group_name_H-M   'P 1'
#
loop_
_entity.id
_entity.type
_entity.pdbx_description
1 polymer ?
#
loop_
_entity_poly.entity_id
_entity_poly.type
_entity_poly.pdbx_seq_one_letter_code
_entity_poly.pdbx_strand_id
1 'polypeptide(L)'
;MPHMVPRNSRARASRAHLAVLSLLALGAWTCGGDSDLFSAGPVTTTSGGGATSSGAGGGGAASSSGDGGSSSTSSSGGGSGGSSSGAGGDGGSGTGIGAPCTWDGAPCDPNLYCQAEGCGAGTCQPVIPQTAQEKQFAPICGCDGINYFNPSIAASFGMSIAHGDRCTENEQIGCHKTNNPCAQGYFCNRTVASLPACMLSPIHTGECWAVPLSCDPNGPQAKACANSLCYDLCSLIQSENPWYGPGTC
;
A
#
# COMPACT_ATOMS: atom_id res chain seq x y z
N MET A 1 -18.88 -15.99 30.21
CA MET A 1 -17.82 -17.00 30.06
C MET A 1 -18.30 -18.04 29.05
N PRO A 2 -18.05 -17.86 27.75
CA PRO A 2 -18.44 -18.84 26.75
C PRO A 2 -17.38 -19.94 26.60
N HIS A 3 -17.90 -21.14 26.41
CA HIS A 3 -17.26 -22.45 26.42
C HIS A 3 -16.16 -22.64 25.37
N MET A 4 -15.01 -23.18 25.80
CA MET A 4 -14.01 -23.82 24.96
C MET A 4 -14.51 -25.17 24.45
N VAL A 5 -14.44 -25.38 23.13
CA VAL A 5 -14.55 -26.70 22.49
C VAL A 5 -13.16 -27.10 21.99
N PRO A 6 -12.56 -28.21 22.44
CA PRO A 6 -11.34 -28.76 21.85
C PRO A 6 -11.62 -29.95 20.93
N ARG A 7 -10.58 -30.32 20.17
CA ARG A 7 -10.37 -31.53 19.32
C ARG A 7 -10.57 -31.25 17.82
N ASN A 8 -9.74 -31.75 16.90
CA ASN A 8 -8.89 -32.93 17.00
C ASN A 8 -7.78 -32.88 15.94
N SER A 9 -6.55 -33.10 16.38
CA SER A 9 -5.40 -33.42 15.54
C SER A 9 -5.58 -34.81 14.93
N ARG A 10 -5.49 -34.95 13.60
CA ARG A 10 -5.20 -36.23 12.94
C ARG A 10 -4.15 -36.04 11.85
N ALA A 11 -2.96 -36.53 12.18
CA ALA A 11 -1.89 -36.85 11.25
C ALA A 11 -2.31 -37.97 10.29
N ARG A 12 -1.94 -37.84 9.01
CA ARG A 12 -1.60 -38.93 8.08
C ARG A 12 -0.51 -38.38 7.16
N ALA A 13 0.75 -38.78 7.37
CA ALA A 13 1.38 -40.02 6.92
C ALA A 13 1.82 -39.97 5.44
N SER A 14 3.14 -39.98 5.30
CA SER A 14 4.04 -40.23 4.17
C SER A 14 3.47 -40.90 2.92
N ARG A 15 3.93 -40.43 1.76
CA ARG A 15 4.39 -41.32 0.66
C ARG A 15 5.58 -40.70 -0.07
N ALA A 16 6.69 -41.43 0.01
CA ALA A 16 7.87 -41.28 -0.83
C ALA A 16 7.61 -41.89 -2.21
N HIS A 17 8.02 -41.20 -3.27
CA HIS A 17 8.37 -41.79 -4.57
C HIS A 17 9.55 -40.95 -5.10
N LEU A 18 10.77 -41.49 -5.00
CA LEU A 18 11.49 -42.24 -6.04
C LEU A 18 11.97 -41.35 -7.18
N ALA A 19 13.29 -41.21 -7.21
CA ALA A 19 14.12 -40.55 -8.20
C ALA A 19 13.91 -41.09 -9.61
N VAL A 20 14.01 -40.21 -10.60
CA VAL A 20 14.50 -40.58 -11.94
C VAL A 20 15.57 -39.58 -12.33
N LEU A 21 16.82 -40.05 -12.24
CA LEU A 21 18.00 -39.53 -12.93
C LEU A 21 17.76 -39.68 -14.45
N SER A 22 18.02 -38.63 -15.23
CA SER A 22 18.36 -38.79 -16.65
C SER A 22 19.38 -37.73 -17.04
N LEU A 23 20.63 -38.16 -16.96
CA LEU A 23 21.81 -37.60 -17.60
C LEU A 23 21.88 -38.11 -19.05
N LEU A 24 22.62 -37.37 -19.89
CA LEU A 24 23.07 -37.61 -21.28
C LEU A 24 22.33 -36.77 -22.32
N ALA A 25 22.96 -36.13 -23.31
CA ALA A 25 24.36 -35.83 -23.58
C ALA A 25 24.39 -34.83 -24.77
N LEU A 26 25.38 -33.94 -24.72
CA LEU A 26 26.19 -33.41 -25.83
C LEU A 26 25.60 -33.37 -27.26
N GLY A 27 25.48 -32.15 -27.77
CA GLY A 27 25.52 -31.84 -29.20
C GLY A 27 26.24 -30.51 -29.42
N ALA A 28 27.53 -30.58 -29.78
CA ALA A 28 28.32 -29.47 -30.32
C ALA A 28 27.91 -29.18 -31.79
N TRP A 29 28.71 -28.36 -32.50
CA TRP A 29 28.61 -27.82 -33.88
C TRP A 29 28.17 -26.33 -33.88
N THR A 30 29.06 -25.35 -33.69
CA THR A 30 30.16 -24.77 -34.53
C THR A 30 29.71 -23.79 -35.62
N CYS A 31 30.51 -22.72 -35.75
CA CYS A 31 30.80 -21.87 -36.92
C CYS A 31 30.06 -20.52 -37.08
N GLY A 32 30.75 -19.44 -36.69
CA GLY A 32 31.30 -18.46 -37.66
C GLY A 32 30.46 -17.24 -38.05
N GLY A 33 30.96 -16.04 -37.75
CA GLY A 33 30.45 -14.79 -38.30
C GLY A 33 30.92 -13.52 -37.58
N ASP A 34 32.23 -13.23 -37.66
CA ASP A 34 32.82 -11.92 -37.33
C ASP A 34 32.32 -10.83 -38.30
N SER A 35 32.02 -9.63 -37.78
CA SER A 35 32.35 -8.34 -38.41
C SER A 35 32.14 -7.20 -37.41
N ASP A 36 33.26 -6.53 -37.16
CA ASP A 36 33.49 -5.39 -36.30
C ASP A 36 32.65 -4.14 -36.61
N LEU A 37 32.39 -3.34 -35.58
CA LEU A 37 32.70 -1.90 -35.42
C LEU A 37 31.68 -1.30 -34.45
N PHE A 38 32.12 -0.88 -33.26
CA PHE A 38 32.00 0.51 -32.81
C PHE A 38 32.81 0.71 -31.52
N SER A 39 33.96 1.34 -31.72
CA SER A 39 34.66 2.33 -30.91
C SER A 39 34.42 2.42 -29.40
N ALA A 40 35.55 2.36 -28.71
CA ALA A 40 35.77 2.50 -27.28
C ALA A 40 35.50 3.91 -26.71
N GLY A 41 35.14 3.93 -25.42
CA GLY A 41 35.37 5.01 -24.46
C GLY A 41 35.73 4.40 -23.09
N PRO A 42 36.70 4.95 -22.33
CA PRO A 42 37.37 4.21 -21.27
C PRO A 42 36.63 4.25 -19.95
N VAL A 43 36.49 3.10 -19.28
CA VAL A 43 36.20 3.04 -17.83
C VAL A 43 37.44 2.48 -17.15
N THR A 44 38.12 3.35 -16.43
CA THR A 44 39.28 3.07 -15.60
C THR A 44 38.86 2.21 -14.41
N THR A 45 39.42 1.01 -14.36
CA THR A 45 39.45 0.14 -13.18
C THR A 45 40.26 0.79 -12.06
N THR A 46 39.74 0.80 -10.83
CA THR A 46 40.58 0.84 -9.64
C THR A 46 39.97 -0.04 -8.56
N SER A 47 40.50 -1.24 -8.48
CA SER A 47 40.42 -2.17 -7.36
C SER A 47 41.62 -1.93 -6.43
N GLY A 48 41.40 -1.90 -5.12
CA GLY A 48 42.46 -2.21 -4.16
C GLY A 48 42.33 -1.57 -2.79
N GLY A 49 42.39 -2.42 -1.76
CA GLY A 49 43.07 -2.09 -0.51
C GLY A 49 42.17 -1.92 0.70
N GLY A 50 42.09 -2.96 1.52
CA GLY A 50 41.59 -2.86 2.89
C GLY A 50 42.57 -2.14 3.83
N ALA A 51 42.05 -1.67 4.95
CA ALA A 51 42.79 -1.57 6.21
C ALA A 51 41.81 -1.47 7.37
N THR A 52 42.00 -2.36 8.33
CA THR A 52 41.53 -2.28 9.72
C THR A 52 42.10 -1.03 10.42
N SER A 53 41.28 -0.35 11.22
CA SER A 53 41.79 0.37 12.39
C SER A 53 40.71 0.54 13.47
N SER A 54 41.03 -0.06 14.61
CA SER A 54 40.43 0.15 15.91
C SER A 54 40.65 1.61 16.35
N GLY A 55 39.64 2.21 17.00
CA GLY A 55 39.75 3.52 17.62
C GLY A 55 38.78 3.63 18.78
N ALA A 56 39.33 3.52 20.00
CA ALA A 56 38.64 3.64 21.26
C ALA A 56 38.49 5.10 21.72
N GLY A 57 37.57 5.32 22.66
CA GLY A 57 37.51 6.51 23.51
C GLY A 57 36.35 7.44 23.14
N GLY A 58 35.50 7.90 24.04
CA GLY A 58 35.50 7.83 25.49
C GLY A 58 34.75 9.05 26.03
N GLY A 59 33.99 8.87 27.11
CA GLY A 59 33.51 9.93 28.01
C GLY A 59 32.37 10.80 27.45
N GLY A 60 31.34 11.14 28.21
CA GLY A 60 31.10 10.97 29.62
C GLY A 60 29.91 11.81 30.07
N ALA A 61 29.49 11.53 31.31
CA ALA A 61 28.64 12.29 32.23
C ALA A 61 27.21 12.64 31.77
N ALA A 62 26.13 12.13 32.37
CA ALA A 62 25.72 12.06 33.78
C ALA A 62 24.92 13.29 34.26
N SER A 63 23.75 12.95 34.83
CA SER A 63 23.08 13.61 35.95
C SER A 63 22.35 14.93 35.69
N SER A 64 21.06 15.01 36.00
CA SER A 64 20.63 15.26 37.38
C SER A 64 19.11 15.38 37.52
N SER A 65 18.66 14.78 38.63
CA SER A 65 17.38 14.87 39.30
C SER A 65 17.02 16.31 39.70
N GLY A 66 15.74 16.56 40.01
CA GLY A 66 15.38 17.74 40.80
C GLY A 66 13.88 17.98 40.94
N ASP A 67 13.39 17.63 42.12
CA ASP A 67 12.04 17.82 42.67
C ASP A 67 11.52 19.28 42.68
N GLY A 68 10.22 19.42 43.01
CA GLY A 68 9.78 20.53 43.85
C GLY A 68 8.48 21.19 43.42
N GLY A 69 7.38 20.84 44.09
CA GLY A 69 6.09 21.49 43.92
C GLY A 69 6.01 22.86 44.60
N SER A 70 4.87 23.55 44.42
CA SER A 70 4.01 24.05 45.51
C SER A 70 2.88 24.94 45.01
N SER A 71 1.80 24.91 45.79
CA SER A 71 0.88 26.00 46.13
C SER A 71 -0.13 26.53 45.10
N SER A 72 -1.37 26.11 45.36
CA SER A 72 -2.61 26.88 45.36
C SER A 72 -2.50 28.41 45.50
N THR A 73 -3.25 29.12 44.65
CA THR A 73 -3.94 30.38 45.00
C THR A 73 -5.31 30.42 44.33
N SER A 74 -6.34 30.40 45.16
CA SER A 74 -7.71 30.81 44.85
C SER A 74 -7.81 32.33 44.98
N SER A 75 -8.31 33.02 43.94
CA SER A 75 -8.85 34.38 44.06
C SER A 75 -9.92 34.63 43.00
N SER A 76 -11.14 34.81 43.48
CA SER A 76 -12.29 35.35 42.77
C SER A 76 -12.04 36.82 42.39
N GLY A 77 -12.47 37.23 41.19
CA GLY A 77 -12.47 38.64 40.79
C GLY A 77 -13.28 38.83 39.52
N GLY A 78 -14.52 39.29 39.66
CA GLY A 78 -15.36 39.70 38.55
C GLY A 78 -14.87 41.00 37.91
N GLY A 79 -15.12 41.14 36.61
CA GLY A 79 -14.88 42.36 35.84
C GLY A 79 -15.58 42.27 34.48
N SER A 80 -16.67 43.01 34.33
CA SER A 80 -17.39 43.20 33.08
C SER A 80 -16.66 44.22 32.19
N GLY A 81 -16.75 44.03 30.87
CA GLY A 81 -16.68 45.10 29.88
C GLY A 81 -15.45 45.07 28.98
N GLY A 82 -15.70 44.93 27.67
CA GLY A 82 -14.68 45.22 26.66
C GLY A 82 -14.86 44.44 25.36
N SER A 83 -15.83 44.87 24.55
CA SER A 83 -15.88 44.50 23.14
C SER A 83 -14.66 45.09 22.43
N SER A 84 -13.80 44.22 21.90
CA SER A 84 -12.95 44.57 20.76
C SER A 84 -12.84 43.34 19.86
N SER A 85 -13.41 43.49 18.68
CA SER A 85 -13.27 42.62 17.52
C SER A 85 -11.78 42.34 17.27
N GLY A 86 -11.36 41.13 17.64
CA GLY A 86 -10.02 40.61 17.37
C GLY A 86 -10.17 39.26 16.70
N ALA A 87 -9.84 39.20 15.41
CA ALA A 87 -9.59 37.96 14.72
C ALA A 87 -8.43 37.24 15.43
N GLY A 88 -8.74 36.06 15.96
CA GLY A 88 -7.81 35.22 16.71
C GLY A 88 -8.60 34.00 17.13
N GLY A 89 -8.94 33.16 16.14
CA GLY A 89 -9.58 31.89 16.44
C GLY A 89 -8.64 31.10 17.33
N ASP A 90 -9.04 30.94 18.59
CA ASP A 90 -8.41 30.01 19.51
C ASP A 90 -8.22 28.70 18.76
N GLY A 91 -6.95 28.28 18.62
CA GLY A 91 -6.51 27.04 18.00
C GLY A 91 -6.98 25.86 18.82
N GLY A 92 -8.30 25.67 18.89
CA GLY A 92 -8.91 24.48 19.39
C GLY A 92 -8.39 23.34 18.54
N SER A 93 -7.73 22.39 19.19
CA SER A 93 -7.47 21.03 18.70
C SER A 93 -8.80 20.29 18.50
N GLY A 94 -9.75 20.91 17.79
CA GLY A 94 -10.97 20.27 17.38
C GLY A 94 -10.60 19.16 16.42
N THR A 95 -11.27 18.04 16.56
CA THR A 95 -11.15 16.86 15.68
C THR A 95 -12.31 16.80 14.68
N GLY A 96 -13.19 17.80 14.69
CA GLY A 96 -14.40 17.89 13.87
C GLY A 96 -14.15 18.29 12.42
N ILE A 97 -15.24 18.38 11.64
CA ILE A 97 -15.19 18.74 10.21
C ILE A 97 -14.47 20.08 10.01
N GLY A 98 -13.52 20.11 9.07
CA GLY A 98 -12.72 21.29 8.75
C GLY A 98 -11.55 21.55 9.69
N ALA A 99 -11.39 20.76 10.76
CA ALA A 99 -10.22 20.86 11.62
C ALA A 99 -8.93 20.50 10.87
N PRO A 100 -7.80 21.15 11.18
CA PRO A 100 -6.51 20.77 10.63
C PRO A 100 -6.11 19.39 11.15
N CYS A 101 -5.61 18.55 10.26
CA CYS A 101 -5.13 17.22 10.58
C CYS A 101 -3.81 16.92 9.86
N THR A 102 -3.15 15.83 10.24
CA THR A 102 -2.03 15.25 9.50
C THR A 102 -2.32 13.78 9.29
N TRP A 103 -1.97 13.24 8.12
CA TRP A 103 -2.28 11.84 7.78
C TRP A 103 -1.77 10.82 8.82
N ASP A 104 -0.58 11.04 9.41
CA ASP A 104 0.03 10.10 10.37
C ASP A 104 -0.22 10.41 11.86
N GLY A 105 -0.88 11.52 12.18
CA GLY A 105 -0.76 12.14 13.50
C GLY A 105 -2.08 12.51 14.14
N ALA A 106 -2.66 13.64 13.71
CA ALA A 106 -3.84 14.21 14.37
C ALA A 106 -5.12 13.45 13.98
N PRO A 107 -5.80 12.80 14.94
CA PRO A 107 -7.01 12.04 14.64
C PRO A 107 -8.19 12.97 14.38
N CYS A 108 -8.98 12.67 13.36
CA CYS A 108 -10.31 13.24 13.18
C CYS A 108 -11.34 12.46 14.00
N ASP A 109 -12.52 13.05 14.24
CA ASP A 109 -13.63 12.38 14.90
C ASP A 109 -14.06 11.09 14.18
N PRO A 110 -14.73 10.14 14.85
CA PRO A 110 -15.28 8.95 14.20
C PRO A 110 -16.19 9.33 13.03
N ASN A 111 -16.04 8.62 11.90
CA ASN A 111 -16.67 8.90 10.59
C ASN A 111 -16.11 10.11 9.82
N LEU A 112 -15.05 10.73 10.32
CA LEU A 112 -14.24 11.66 9.57
C LEU A 112 -12.89 11.02 9.22
N TYR A 113 -12.28 11.51 8.16
CA TYR A 113 -10.93 11.17 7.79
C TYR A 113 -10.14 12.43 7.48
N CYS A 114 -8.81 12.33 7.58
CA CYS A 114 -7.96 13.43 7.18
C CYS A 114 -7.89 13.46 5.66
N GLN A 115 -8.41 14.51 5.01
CA GLN A 115 -8.15 14.76 3.60
C GLN A 115 -6.83 15.53 3.49
N ALA A 116 -5.73 14.79 3.39
CA ALA A 116 -4.40 15.35 3.17
C ALA A 116 -3.87 14.93 1.80
N GLU A 117 -3.82 15.87 0.86
CA GLU A 117 -3.16 15.64 -0.42
C GLU A 117 -1.65 15.50 -0.21
N GLY A 118 -1.04 14.51 -0.84
CA GLY A 118 0.40 14.26 -0.69
C GLY A 118 0.80 13.78 0.71
N CYS A 119 -0.15 13.21 1.48
CA CYS A 119 0.13 12.56 2.77
C CYS A 119 0.68 13.48 3.87
N GLY A 120 0.50 14.79 3.73
CA GLY A 120 0.99 15.79 4.68
C GLY A 120 -0.10 16.28 5.64
N ALA A 121 -0.18 17.61 5.74
CA ALA A 121 -1.25 18.29 6.45
C ALA A 121 -2.52 18.37 5.59
N GLY A 122 -3.68 18.28 6.23
CA GLY A 122 -4.97 18.27 5.58
C GLY A 122 -6.07 18.82 6.47
N THR A 123 -7.31 18.54 6.10
CA THR A 123 -8.48 18.87 6.92
C THR A 123 -9.38 17.66 7.12
N CYS A 124 -10.05 17.59 8.27
CA CYS A 124 -10.99 16.52 8.56
C CYS A 124 -12.25 16.65 7.70
N GLN A 125 -12.55 15.61 6.93
CA GLN A 125 -13.71 15.52 6.04
C GLN A 125 -14.56 14.30 6.37
N PRO A 126 -15.88 14.31 6.08
CA PRO A 126 -16.72 13.16 6.29
C PRO A 126 -16.35 12.01 5.35
N VAL A 127 -16.31 10.79 5.89
CA VAL A 127 -16.19 9.56 5.11
C VAL A 127 -17.43 9.39 4.25
N ILE A 128 -17.25 9.05 2.97
CA ILE A 128 -18.37 8.79 2.06
C ILE A 128 -18.95 7.40 2.36
N PRO A 129 -20.28 7.26 2.52
CA PRO A 129 -20.87 5.94 2.71
C PRO A 129 -20.69 5.09 1.45
N GLN A 130 -20.44 3.79 1.62
CA GLN A 130 -20.19 2.86 0.52
C GLN A 130 -21.32 2.84 -0.53
N THR A 131 -22.56 3.18 -0.15
CA THR A 131 -23.72 3.27 -1.05
C THR A 131 -23.70 4.49 -1.98
N ALA A 132 -22.92 5.52 -1.65
CA ALA A 132 -22.81 6.76 -2.43
C ALA A 132 -21.51 6.81 -3.27
N GLN A 133 -20.77 5.70 -3.34
CA GLN A 133 -19.54 5.61 -4.12
C GLN A 133 -19.79 5.79 -5.61
N GLU A 134 -18.93 6.59 -6.23
CA GLU A 134 -18.84 6.64 -7.68
C GLU A 134 -18.23 5.34 -8.23
N LYS A 135 -18.69 4.91 -9.41
CA LYS A 135 -18.23 3.68 -10.06
C LYS A 135 -17.31 3.94 -11.26
N GLN A 136 -17.07 5.20 -11.59
CA GLN A 136 -16.16 5.55 -12.68
C GLN A 136 -14.73 5.16 -12.29
N PHE A 137 -14.01 4.58 -13.24
CA PHE A 137 -12.61 4.24 -13.05
C PHE A 137 -11.74 5.48 -13.20
N ALA A 138 -11.03 5.85 -12.14
CA ALA A 138 -10.11 6.97 -12.09
C ALA A 138 -9.05 6.66 -11.02
N PRO A 139 -8.12 5.71 -11.29
CA PRO A 139 -7.31 5.11 -10.24
C PRO A 139 -6.38 6.12 -9.58
N ILE A 140 -6.29 6.05 -8.25
CA ILE A 140 -5.40 6.90 -7.44
C ILE A 140 -4.58 6.05 -6.46
N CYS A 141 -3.50 6.62 -5.96
CA CYS A 141 -2.67 6.02 -4.92
C CYS A 141 -3.03 6.61 -3.56
N GLY A 142 -3.33 5.75 -2.60
CA GLY A 142 -3.47 6.14 -1.20
C GLY A 142 -2.11 6.33 -0.54
N CYS A 143 -2.07 7.16 0.50
CA CYS A 143 -0.92 7.26 1.41
C CYS A 143 -0.58 5.97 2.17
N ASP A 144 -1.39 4.93 2.05
CA ASP A 144 -1.18 3.58 2.57
C ASP A 144 -0.52 2.65 1.54
N GLY A 145 -0.23 3.13 0.33
CA GLY A 145 0.32 2.30 -0.76
C GLY A 145 -0.71 1.36 -1.40
N ILE A 146 -2.00 1.58 -1.13
CA ILE A 146 -3.11 0.84 -1.78
C ILE A 146 -3.59 1.64 -2.99
N ASN A 147 -3.91 0.91 -4.07
CA ASN A 147 -4.56 1.50 -5.22
C ASN A 147 -6.06 1.63 -4.97
N TYR A 148 -6.65 2.79 -5.20
CA TYR A 148 -8.09 2.98 -5.10
C TYR A 148 -8.68 3.17 -6.48
N PHE A 149 -9.81 2.49 -6.75
CA PHE A 149 -10.48 2.53 -8.05
C PHE A 149 -10.85 3.96 -8.49
N ASN A 150 -11.15 4.82 -7.51
CA ASN A 150 -11.32 6.26 -7.66
C ASN A 150 -11.21 7.00 -6.31
N PRO A 151 -11.15 8.35 -6.31
CA PRO A 151 -11.11 9.16 -5.08
C PRO A 151 -12.29 8.95 -4.13
N SER A 152 -13.48 8.66 -4.66
CA SER A 152 -14.67 8.39 -3.84
C SER A 152 -14.52 7.10 -3.04
N ILE A 153 -13.91 6.06 -3.63
CA ILE A 153 -13.55 4.84 -2.90
C ILE A 153 -12.53 5.16 -1.81
N ALA A 154 -11.48 5.93 -2.10
CA ALA A 154 -10.51 6.30 -1.06
C ALA A 154 -11.15 7.04 0.13
N ALA A 155 -11.99 8.03 -0.14
CA ALA A 155 -12.72 8.76 0.89
C ALA A 155 -13.64 7.84 1.72
N SER A 156 -14.26 6.83 1.10
CA SER A 156 -15.12 5.87 1.79
C SER A 156 -14.39 4.89 2.72
N PHE A 157 -13.09 4.70 2.50
CA PHE A 157 -12.18 3.98 3.39
C PHE A 157 -11.48 4.92 4.38
N GLY A 158 -11.78 6.22 4.32
CA GLY A 158 -11.14 7.24 5.15
C GLY A 158 -9.68 7.48 4.79
N MET A 159 -9.33 7.33 3.51
CA MET A 159 -7.96 7.34 3.03
C MET A 159 -7.59 8.66 2.34
N SER A 160 -6.43 9.21 2.71
CA SER A 160 -5.79 10.32 1.99
C SER A 160 -5.21 9.90 0.65
N ILE A 161 -5.18 10.83 -0.30
CA ILE A 161 -4.63 10.63 -1.64
C ILE A 161 -3.17 11.09 -1.65
N ALA A 162 -2.26 10.19 -2.00
CA ALA A 162 -0.86 10.51 -2.23
C ALA A 162 -0.69 11.28 -3.54
N HIS A 163 -1.27 10.76 -4.62
CA HIS A 163 -1.31 11.40 -5.93
C HIS A 163 -2.44 10.85 -6.82
N GLY A 164 -2.77 11.58 -7.89
CA GLY A 164 -3.91 11.34 -8.77
C GLY A 164 -3.76 10.21 -9.79
N ASP A 165 -2.80 9.31 -9.57
CA ASP A 165 -2.52 8.14 -10.42
C ASP A 165 -2.39 6.91 -9.54
N ARG A 166 -2.51 5.70 -10.11
CA ARG A 166 -2.20 4.45 -9.39
C ARG A 166 -0.79 4.49 -8.78
N CYS A 167 -0.59 3.80 -7.67
CA CYS A 167 0.72 3.67 -7.02
C CYS A 167 1.76 3.10 -7.99
N THR A 168 3.00 3.55 -7.84
CA THR A 168 4.14 2.98 -8.57
C THR A 168 4.61 1.67 -7.93
N GLU A 169 5.47 0.92 -8.63
CA GLU A 169 6.04 -0.34 -8.13
C GLU A 169 6.76 -0.21 -6.77
N ASN A 170 7.30 0.98 -6.46
CA ASN A 170 8.02 1.23 -5.21
C ASN A 170 7.11 1.67 -4.05
N GLU A 171 5.89 2.09 -4.35
CA GLU A 171 4.91 2.59 -3.36
C GLU A 171 3.87 1.52 -3.03
N GLN A 172 3.52 0.71 -4.03
CA GLN A 172 2.39 -0.19 -3.95
C GLN A 172 2.64 -1.40 -3.04
N ILE A 173 1.59 -1.82 -2.36
CA ILE A 173 1.59 -3.07 -1.61
C ILE A 173 1.31 -4.24 -2.57
N GLY A 174 2.36 -5.02 -2.84
CA GLY A 174 2.27 -6.25 -3.61
C GLY A 174 1.53 -7.35 -2.84
N CYS A 175 0.76 -8.18 -3.54
CA CYS A 175 -0.07 -9.23 -2.94
C CYS A 175 0.01 -10.57 -3.66
N HIS A 176 -0.37 -11.63 -2.95
CA HIS A 176 -0.60 -12.96 -3.50
C HIS A 176 -1.75 -13.63 -2.76
N LYS A 177 -2.78 -14.08 -3.50
CA LYS A 177 -4.05 -14.61 -2.97
C LYS A 177 -3.91 -15.58 -1.77
N THR A 178 -2.92 -16.46 -1.78
CA THR A 178 -2.72 -17.48 -0.71
C THR A 178 -1.62 -17.13 0.29
N ASN A 179 -0.58 -16.41 -0.12
CA ASN A 179 0.67 -16.29 0.66
C ASN A 179 0.85 -14.91 1.28
N ASN A 180 0.27 -13.89 0.66
CA ASN A 180 0.33 -12.50 1.11
C ASN A 180 -0.96 -11.79 0.70
N PRO A 181 -2.11 -12.14 1.31
CA PRO A 181 -3.38 -11.51 0.99
C PRO A 181 -3.38 -10.04 1.43
N CYS A 182 -4.16 -9.22 0.73
CA CYS A 182 -4.38 -7.83 1.14
C CYS A 182 -5.14 -7.76 2.47
N ALA A 183 -5.05 -6.62 3.15
CA ALA A 183 -5.84 -6.37 4.34
C ALA A 183 -7.34 -6.41 4.03
N GLN A 184 -8.16 -6.62 5.07
CA GLN A 184 -9.59 -6.83 4.91
C GLN A 184 -10.27 -5.63 4.22
N GLY A 185 -11.09 -5.91 3.21
CA GLY A 185 -11.77 -4.89 2.39
C GLY A 185 -11.03 -4.53 1.10
N TYR A 186 -9.80 -5.01 0.92
CA TYR A 186 -9.02 -4.87 -0.31
C TYR A 186 -8.92 -6.20 -1.06
N PHE A 187 -8.67 -6.11 -2.36
CA PHE A 187 -8.59 -7.26 -3.25
C PHE A 187 -7.26 -7.29 -3.98
N CYS A 188 -6.75 -8.50 -4.22
CA CYS A 188 -5.51 -8.67 -4.95
C CYS A 188 -5.74 -8.59 -6.47
N ASN A 189 -5.38 -7.45 -7.07
CA ASN A 189 -5.45 -7.24 -8.51
C ASN A 189 -4.26 -7.91 -9.21
N ARG A 190 -4.52 -8.98 -9.97
CA ARG A 190 -3.47 -9.81 -10.60
C ARG A 190 -3.44 -9.60 -12.10
N THR A 191 -2.81 -8.51 -12.52
CA THR A 191 -2.65 -8.21 -13.95
C THR A 191 -1.49 -9.01 -14.53
N VAL A 192 -1.65 -9.49 -15.77
CA VAL A 192 -0.57 -10.14 -16.52
C VAL A 192 -0.45 -9.50 -17.90
N ALA A 193 0.76 -9.54 -18.47
CA ALA A 193 1.06 -8.85 -19.72
C ALA A 193 0.26 -9.39 -20.92
N SER A 194 -0.06 -10.68 -20.95
CA SER A 194 -0.70 -11.33 -22.11
C SER A 194 -1.29 -12.70 -21.78
N LEU A 195 -2.04 -13.27 -22.73
CA LEU A 195 -2.62 -14.62 -22.60
C LEU A 195 -1.56 -15.72 -22.33
N PRO A 196 -0.38 -15.75 -22.99
CA PRO A 196 0.68 -16.70 -22.62
C PRO A 196 1.11 -16.58 -21.15
N ALA A 197 1.13 -15.36 -20.60
CA ALA A 197 1.50 -15.15 -19.20
C ALA A 197 0.47 -15.78 -18.24
N CYS A 198 -0.81 -15.88 -18.63
CA CYS A 198 -1.84 -16.57 -17.83
C CYS A 198 -1.49 -18.05 -17.54
N MET A 199 -0.78 -18.72 -18.46
CA MET A 199 -0.47 -20.15 -18.34
C MET A 199 0.79 -20.44 -17.51
N LEU A 200 1.51 -19.41 -17.05
CA LEU A 200 2.76 -19.55 -16.29
C LEU A 200 2.55 -19.51 -14.76
N SER A 201 1.33 -19.85 -14.29
CA SER A 201 0.93 -19.82 -12.87
C SER A 201 1.74 -20.83 -12.02
N PRO A 202 2.43 -20.35 -10.98
CA PRO A 202 1.72 -19.76 -9.83
C PRO A 202 2.25 -18.41 -9.32
N ILE A 203 3.09 -17.69 -10.08
CA ILE A 203 3.89 -16.58 -9.54
C ILE A 203 3.26 -15.18 -9.71
N HIS A 204 1.99 -15.06 -10.15
CA HIS A 204 1.43 -13.73 -10.37
C HIS A 204 1.22 -13.02 -9.04
N THR A 205 2.20 -12.20 -8.67
CA THR A 205 2.12 -11.13 -7.70
C THR A 205 1.17 -10.08 -8.28
N GLY A 206 0.17 -9.73 -7.48
CA GLY A 206 -0.72 -8.63 -7.79
C GLY A 206 -0.36 -7.41 -6.96
N GLU A 207 -1.27 -6.46 -7.00
CA GLU A 207 -1.25 -5.24 -6.20
C GLU A 207 -2.54 -5.19 -5.41
N CYS A 208 -2.52 -4.62 -4.21
CA CYS A 208 -3.74 -4.43 -3.44
C CYS A 208 -4.56 -3.27 -3.99
N TRP A 209 -5.86 -3.52 -4.17
CA TRP A 209 -6.80 -2.55 -4.71
C TRP A 209 -8.07 -2.46 -3.84
N ALA A 210 -8.53 -1.23 -3.60
CA ALA A 210 -9.85 -0.93 -3.11
C ALA A 210 -10.79 -0.67 -4.29
N VAL A 211 -11.89 -1.41 -4.37
CA VAL A 211 -12.87 -1.33 -5.46
C VAL A 211 -14.28 -1.13 -4.91
N PRO A 212 -15.21 -0.54 -5.68
CA PRO A 212 -16.60 -0.39 -5.24
C PRO A 212 -17.23 -1.75 -4.97
N LEU A 213 -18.19 -1.80 -4.04
CA LEU A 213 -18.94 -3.02 -3.72
C LEU A 213 -19.77 -3.54 -4.91
N SER A 214 -20.22 -2.64 -5.77
CA SER A 214 -20.95 -2.99 -6.99
C SER A 214 -20.26 -2.38 -8.20
N CYS A 215 -19.96 -3.22 -9.17
CA CYS A 215 -19.28 -2.82 -10.38
C CYS A 215 -20.25 -2.27 -11.42
N ASP A 216 -19.79 -1.32 -12.24
CA ASP A 216 -20.52 -0.86 -13.42
C ASP A 216 -20.19 -1.78 -14.61
N PRO A 217 -21.18 -2.48 -15.21
CA PRO A 217 -20.93 -3.34 -16.37
C PRO A 217 -20.41 -2.58 -17.60
N ASN A 218 -20.60 -1.26 -17.65
CA ASN A 218 -20.12 -0.39 -18.74
C ASN A 218 -18.75 0.25 -18.42
N GLY A 219 -18.13 -0.10 -17.30
CA GLY A 219 -16.79 0.35 -16.95
C GLY A 219 -15.71 -0.23 -17.88
N PRO A 220 -14.43 0.08 -17.63
CA PRO A 220 -13.33 -0.50 -18.37
C PRO A 220 -13.38 -2.03 -18.32
N GLN A 221 -13.12 -2.67 -19.45
CA GLN A 221 -13.17 -4.13 -19.57
C GLN A 221 -11.78 -4.73 -19.79
N ALA A 222 -11.61 -5.97 -19.38
CA ALA A 222 -10.41 -6.76 -19.63
C ALA A 222 -10.74 -8.26 -19.75
N LYS A 223 -9.76 -9.05 -20.19
CA LYS A 223 -9.95 -10.49 -20.45
C LYS A 223 -9.51 -11.32 -19.26
N ALA A 224 -10.41 -12.16 -18.74
CA ALA A 224 -10.06 -13.13 -17.71
C ALA A 224 -9.13 -14.22 -18.28
N CYS A 225 -8.10 -14.60 -17.53
CA CYS A 225 -7.20 -15.67 -17.93
C CYS A 225 -7.89 -17.04 -18.03
N ALA A 226 -8.98 -17.27 -17.28
CA ALA A 226 -9.63 -18.58 -17.18
C ALA A 226 -10.38 -19.00 -18.46
N ASN A 227 -10.94 -18.05 -19.19
CA ASN A 227 -11.82 -18.30 -20.34
C ASN A 227 -11.66 -17.30 -21.50
N SER A 228 -10.75 -16.33 -21.37
CA SER A 228 -10.52 -15.25 -22.32
C SER A 228 -11.76 -14.41 -22.63
N LEU A 229 -12.80 -14.46 -21.80
CA LEU A 229 -13.98 -13.62 -21.92
C LEU A 229 -13.74 -12.24 -21.31
N CYS A 230 -14.43 -11.26 -21.86
CA CYS A 230 -14.42 -9.89 -21.39
C CYS A 230 -15.32 -9.75 -20.16
N TYR A 231 -14.75 -9.17 -19.10
CA TYR A 231 -15.45 -8.79 -17.89
C TYR A 231 -15.09 -7.35 -17.55
N ASP A 232 -15.93 -6.68 -16.76
CA ASP A 232 -15.57 -5.39 -16.22
C ASP A 232 -14.38 -5.53 -15.24
N LEU A 233 -13.53 -4.51 -15.24
CA LEU A 233 -12.28 -4.48 -14.49
C LEU A 233 -12.51 -4.62 -12.98
N CYS A 234 -13.58 -4.01 -12.47
CA CYS A 234 -13.94 -4.09 -11.06
C CYS A 234 -14.24 -5.53 -10.63
N SER A 235 -15.06 -6.27 -11.39
CA SER A 235 -15.38 -7.68 -11.13
C SER A 235 -14.15 -8.57 -11.23
N LEU A 236 -13.24 -8.29 -12.16
CA LEU A 236 -11.98 -9.02 -12.28
C LEU A 236 -11.12 -8.86 -11.03
N ILE A 237 -10.95 -7.62 -10.55
CA ILE A 237 -10.22 -7.32 -9.31
C ILE A 237 -10.89 -8.02 -8.11
N GLN A 238 -12.22 -7.91 -7.96
CA GLN A 238 -12.96 -8.55 -6.86
C GLN A 238 -12.82 -10.09 -6.87
N SER A 239 -12.71 -10.70 -8.05
CA SER A 239 -12.51 -12.16 -8.17
C SER A 239 -11.11 -12.62 -7.76
N GLU A 240 -10.14 -11.69 -7.73
CA GLU A 240 -8.71 -11.93 -7.51
C GLU A 240 -8.10 -12.97 -8.48
N ASN A 241 -8.75 -13.17 -9.63
CA ASN A 241 -8.26 -14.04 -10.67
C ASN A 241 -7.37 -13.27 -11.64
N PRO A 242 -6.34 -13.91 -12.21
CA PRO A 242 -5.48 -13.25 -13.18
C PRO A 242 -6.24 -12.79 -14.43
N TRP A 243 -5.86 -11.65 -14.97
CA TRP A 243 -6.46 -11.08 -16.18
C TRP A 243 -5.43 -10.26 -16.99
N TYR A 244 -5.74 -9.99 -18.25
CA TYR A 244 -4.85 -9.28 -19.17
C TYR A 244 -5.60 -8.37 -20.13
N GLY A 245 -4.85 -7.47 -20.79
CA GLY A 245 -5.36 -6.63 -21.88
C GLY A 245 -6.45 -5.65 -21.45
N PRO A 246 -6.15 -4.70 -20.55
CA PRO A 246 -7.10 -3.64 -20.21
C PRO A 246 -7.48 -2.85 -21.47
N GLY A 247 -8.78 -2.67 -21.73
CA GLY A 247 -9.30 -1.95 -22.91
C GLY A 247 -9.16 -2.70 -24.24
N THR A 248 -8.90 -4.01 -24.20
CA THR A 248 -8.88 -4.89 -25.40
C THR A 248 -10.21 -5.63 -25.63
N CYS A 249 -11.23 -5.10 -24.98
CA CYS A 249 -12.65 -5.36 -25.01
C CYS A 249 -13.27 -3.96 -25.22
#